data_AF-A0A364LJS5-F1
#
_entry.id   AF-A0A364LJS5-F1
#
_cell.length_a   1.000
_cell.length_b   1.000
_cell.length_c   1.000
_cell.angle_alpha   90.00
_cell.angle_beta   90.00
_cell.angle_gamma   90.00
#
_symmetry.space_group_name_H-M   'P 1'
#
loop_
_entity.id
_entity.type
_entity.pdbx_description
1 polymer ?
#
loop_
_entity_poly.entity_id
_entity_poly.type
_entity_poly.pdbx_seq_one_letter_code
_entity_poly.pdbx_strand_id
1 'polypeptide(L)'
;MAEWLVKSLSQLTGVSVQTLHHYDRIDLLKPSLRLVNGYRVYTEKDLLKLQQIIALKFFGFELSHIKELLENEGDALDHFATQAQVLEKKAYALLEGAKALKNITSAMNKSQPIPWKSLIALIEVYQMTVKLEHSWVKDIFTPEELREYAAFKKETDESKQRAFFEKKLSYLIHEVGRNLHRDPSSEIGIRLGEECMMNINQLYGKKYAHLRTKQFEKGFANGLGLKERGLTSEIVNWMQKSISAYWQATFYELIKTFGEIPEKDFLSRWNELIDERCGNNFEHKQRVYEQFLKDDNVPDETKDWLNHLMINNNNVGG
;
A
#
# COMPACT_ATOMS: atom_id res chain seq x y z
N MET A 1 -18.53 -27.14 39.06
CA MET A 1 -17.54 -26.68 38.05
C MET A 1 -16.37 -27.63 38.09
N ALA A 2 -15.79 -27.95 36.93
CA ALA A 2 -14.62 -28.80 36.88
C ALA A 2 -13.37 -28.01 37.29
N GLU A 3 -12.45 -28.68 37.99
CA GLU A 3 -11.20 -28.11 38.48
C GLU A 3 -10.03 -29.02 38.12
N TRP A 4 -8.92 -28.42 37.70
CA TRP A 4 -7.72 -29.15 37.29
C TRP A 4 -6.49 -28.65 38.03
N LEU A 5 -5.73 -29.60 38.58
CA LEU A 5 -4.35 -29.34 38.98
C LEU A 5 -3.48 -29.14 37.74
N VAL A 6 -2.37 -28.40 37.90
CA VAL A 6 -1.48 -28.05 36.77
C VAL A 6 -1.03 -29.26 35.92
N LYS A 7 -0.82 -30.42 36.54
CA LYS A 7 -0.42 -31.66 35.84
C LYS A 7 -1.55 -32.23 35.00
N SER A 8 -2.77 -32.24 35.54
CA SER A 8 -3.97 -32.69 34.83
C SER A 8 -4.32 -31.74 33.67
N LEU A 9 -4.19 -30.42 33.89
CA LEU A 9 -4.41 -29.42 32.85
C LEU A 9 -3.36 -29.54 31.73
N SER A 10 -2.10 -29.79 32.09
CA SER A 10 -1.01 -30.02 31.14
C SER A 10 -1.28 -31.24 30.24
N GLN A 11 -1.75 -32.35 30.82
CA GLN A 11 -2.12 -33.55 30.08
C GLN A 11 -3.33 -33.32 29.17
N LEU A 12 -4.32 -32.55 29.63
CA LEU A 12 -5.54 -32.24 28.88
C LEU A 12 -5.26 -31.36 27.65
N THR A 13 -4.39 -30.36 27.82
CA THR A 13 -4.18 -29.28 26.82
C THR A 13 -2.92 -29.46 25.98
N GLY A 14 -2.03 -30.38 26.37
CA GLY A 14 -0.72 -30.55 25.73
C GLY A 14 0.29 -29.44 26.06
N VAL A 15 -0.08 -28.43 26.85
CA VAL A 15 0.82 -27.36 27.29
C VAL A 15 1.68 -27.87 28.44
N SER A 16 3.00 -27.67 28.36
CA SER A 16 3.90 -28.15 29.42
C SER A 16 3.62 -27.45 30.76
N VAL A 17 3.84 -28.16 31.88
CA VAL A 17 3.74 -27.58 33.23
C VAL A 17 4.65 -26.34 33.37
N GLN A 18 5.83 -26.35 32.75
CA GLN A 18 6.76 -25.22 32.74
C GLN A 18 6.16 -24.00 32.04
N THR A 19 5.45 -24.21 30.93
CA THR A 19 4.75 -23.15 30.19
C THR A 19 3.60 -22.58 31.01
N LEU A 20 2.80 -23.41 31.68
CA LEU A 20 1.73 -22.95 32.59
C LEU A 20 2.29 -22.12 33.76
N HIS A 21 3.42 -22.52 34.34
CA HIS A 21 4.12 -21.74 35.36
C HIS A 21 4.69 -20.44 34.79
N HIS A 22 5.16 -20.44 33.55
CA HIS A 22 5.59 -19.22 32.89
C HIS A 22 4.43 -18.24 32.70
N TYR A 23 3.27 -18.70 32.22
CA TYR A 23 2.08 -17.88 32.02
C TYR A 23 1.55 -17.29 33.33
N ASP A 24 1.58 -18.04 34.43
CA ASP A 24 1.27 -17.51 35.76
C ASP A 24 2.27 -16.43 36.19
N ARG A 25 3.58 -16.62 35.95
CA ARG A 25 4.62 -15.64 36.32
C ARG A 25 4.53 -14.32 35.55
N ILE A 26 4.12 -14.35 34.28
CA ILE A 26 3.96 -13.13 33.46
C ILE A 26 2.54 -12.55 33.55
N ASP A 27 1.71 -13.09 34.44
CA ASP A 27 0.32 -12.71 34.64
C ASP A 27 -0.56 -12.87 33.39
N LEU A 28 -0.21 -13.78 32.49
CA LEU A 28 -0.99 -14.09 31.29
C LEU A 28 -2.13 -15.08 31.60
N LEU A 29 -1.87 -16.08 32.44
CA LEU A 29 -2.86 -17.04 32.91
C LEU A 29 -2.61 -17.38 34.38
N LYS A 30 -3.43 -16.80 35.26
CA LYS A 30 -3.37 -17.08 36.70
C LYS A 30 -4.31 -18.22 37.06
N PRO A 31 -3.93 -19.12 37.98
CA PRO A 31 -4.86 -20.10 38.51
C PRO A 31 -5.95 -19.39 39.31
N SER A 32 -7.21 -19.79 39.12
CA SER A 32 -8.32 -19.29 39.93
C SER A 32 -8.12 -19.53 41.43
N LEU A 33 -7.44 -20.61 41.81
CA LEU A 33 -7.28 -21.05 43.19
C LEU A 33 -5.85 -21.53 43.48
N ARG A 34 -5.39 -21.30 44.71
CA ARG A 34 -4.17 -21.90 45.24
C ARG A 34 -4.49 -22.65 46.54
N LEU A 35 -4.16 -23.92 46.60
CA LEU A 35 -4.35 -24.75 47.80
C LEU A 35 -3.33 -24.38 48.88
N VAL A 36 -3.62 -24.75 50.14
CA VAL A 36 -2.79 -24.47 51.32
C VAL A 36 -1.35 -24.99 51.18
N ASN A 37 -1.17 -26.09 50.44
CA ASN A 37 0.11 -26.70 50.12
C ASN A 37 0.83 -26.06 48.91
N GLY A 38 0.32 -24.93 48.38
CA GLY A 38 0.91 -24.18 47.27
C GLY A 38 0.56 -24.71 45.87
N TYR A 39 -0.31 -25.71 45.75
CA TYR A 39 -0.72 -26.25 44.45
C TYR A 39 -1.68 -25.32 43.72
N ARG A 40 -1.46 -25.16 42.41
CA ARG A 40 -2.29 -24.34 41.51
C ARG A 40 -3.49 -25.14 41.01
N VAL A 41 -4.67 -24.54 41.12
CA VAL A 41 -5.94 -25.12 40.66
C VAL A 41 -6.58 -24.17 39.66
N TYR A 42 -6.91 -24.72 38.49
CA TYR A 42 -7.49 -24.00 37.37
C TYR A 42 -8.96 -24.40 37.19
N THR A 43 -9.81 -23.42 36.94
CA THR A 43 -11.24 -23.64 36.67
C THR A 43 -11.53 -23.70 35.17
N GLU A 44 -12.78 -23.96 34.81
CA GLU A 44 -13.24 -23.96 33.42
C GLU A 44 -13.03 -22.61 32.72
N LYS A 45 -13.14 -21.48 33.45
CA LYS A 45 -12.82 -20.15 32.90
C LYS A 45 -11.35 -20.02 32.54
N ASP A 46 -10.47 -20.57 33.38
CA ASP A 46 -9.02 -20.56 33.09
C ASP A 46 -8.69 -21.44 31.90
N LEU A 47 -9.41 -22.56 31.73
CA LEU A 47 -9.27 -23.42 30.56
C LEU A 47 -9.68 -22.71 29.27
N LEU A 48 -10.78 -21.95 29.28
CA LEU A 48 -11.19 -21.13 28.13
C LEU A 48 -10.12 -20.08 27.78
N LYS A 49 -9.59 -19.38 28.79
CA LYS A 49 -8.51 -18.40 28.60
C LYS A 49 -7.23 -19.07 28.08
N LEU A 50 -6.89 -20.26 28.59
CA LEU A 50 -5.76 -21.05 28.11
C LEU A 50 -5.93 -21.47 26.65
N GLN A 51 -7.14 -21.87 26.26
CA GLN A 51 -7.44 -22.26 24.87
C GLN A 51 -7.27 -21.07 23.91
N GLN A 52 -7.67 -19.86 24.33
CA GLN A 52 -7.42 -18.63 23.57
C GLN A 52 -5.92 -18.32 23.46
N ILE A 53 -5.15 -18.45 24.55
CA ILE A 53 -3.69 -18.26 24.54
C ILE A 53 -3.01 -19.23 23.58
N ILE A 54 -3.42 -20.51 23.59
CA ILE A 54 -2.87 -21.54 22.69
C ILE A 54 -3.17 -21.19 21.23
N ALA A 55 -4.41 -20.82 20.92
CA ALA A 55 -4.81 -20.44 19.57
C ALA A 55 -4.00 -19.22 19.08
N LEU A 56 -3.89 -18.18 19.90
CA LEU A 56 -3.11 -16.98 19.57
C LEU A 56 -1.61 -17.29 19.44
N LYS A 57 -1.05 -18.16 20.28
CA LYS A 57 0.34 -18.59 20.12
C LYS A 57 0.56 -19.39 18.84
N PHE A 58 -0.39 -20.25 18.48
CA PHE A 58 -0.35 -20.99 17.23
C PHE A 58 -0.39 -20.06 16.00
N PHE A 59 -1.09 -18.94 16.10
CA PHE A 59 -1.12 -17.90 15.05
C PHE A 59 0.13 -17.01 15.00
N GLY A 60 1.06 -17.17 15.94
CA GLY A 60 2.36 -16.51 15.95
C GLY A 60 2.43 -15.23 16.78
N PHE A 61 1.48 -14.99 17.69
CA PHE A 61 1.47 -13.79 18.53
C PHE A 61 2.48 -13.88 19.68
N GLU A 62 3.12 -12.76 20.01
CA GLU A 62 3.99 -12.64 21.17
C GLU A 62 3.20 -12.62 22.48
N LEU A 63 3.76 -13.18 23.57
CA LEU A 63 3.02 -13.35 24.83
C LEU A 63 2.54 -12.02 25.44
N SER A 64 3.33 -10.95 25.26
CA SER A 64 2.97 -9.60 25.69
C SER A 64 1.72 -9.09 24.98
N HIS A 65 1.64 -9.27 23.66
CA HIS A 65 0.49 -8.84 22.87
C HIS A 65 -0.75 -9.68 23.17
N ILE A 66 -0.59 -11.00 23.36
CA ILE A 66 -1.68 -11.88 23.77
C ILE A 66 -2.29 -11.41 25.09
N LYS A 67 -1.47 -10.94 26.03
CA LYS A 67 -1.95 -10.41 27.31
C LYS A 67 -2.85 -9.18 27.12
N GLU A 68 -2.38 -8.20 26.35
CA GLU A 68 -3.15 -6.98 26.03
C GLU A 68 -4.51 -7.29 25.38
N LEU A 69 -4.53 -8.28 24.47
CA LEU A 69 -5.76 -8.70 23.77
C LEU A 69 -6.78 -9.37 24.68
N LEU A 70 -6.30 -10.18 25.63
CA LEU A 70 -7.18 -10.87 26.58
C LEU A 70 -7.68 -9.95 27.71
N GLU A 71 -7.12 -8.75 27.83
CA GLU A 71 -7.55 -7.72 28.79
C GLU A 71 -8.57 -6.74 28.18
N ASN A 72 -8.58 -6.57 26.85
CA ASN A 72 -9.49 -5.67 26.12
C ASN A 72 -10.56 -6.43 25.32
N GLU A 73 -11.63 -6.88 25.99
CA GLU A 73 -12.72 -7.66 25.36
C GLU A 73 -13.44 -6.93 24.21
N GLY A 74 -13.38 -5.59 24.15
CA GLY A 74 -14.02 -4.77 23.10
C GLY A 74 -13.25 -4.67 21.78
N ASP A 75 -11.93 -4.89 21.79
CA ASP A 75 -11.04 -4.84 20.60
C ASP A 75 -10.75 -6.24 20.04
N ALA A 76 -11.11 -7.29 20.79
CA ALA A 76 -10.72 -8.65 20.51
C ALA A 76 -11.32 -9.17 19.19
N LEU A 77 -12.58 -8.87 18.89
CA LEU A 77 -13.25 -9.35 17.67
C LEU A 77 -12.63 -8.77 16.39
N ASP A 78 -12.36 -7.47 16.34
CA ASP A 78 -11.73 -6.81 15.20
C ASP A 78 -10.26 -7.24 15.05
N HIS A 79 -9.59 -7.47 16.17
CA HIS A 79 -8.26 -8.04 16.17
C HIS A 79 -8.29 -9.48 15.62
N PHE A 80 -9.16 -10.37 16.12
CA PHE A 80 -9.32 -11.74 15.62
C PHE A 80 -9.69 -11.80 14.14
N ALA A 81 -10.57 -10.89 13.66
CA ALA A 81 -10.90 -10.81 12.24
C ALA A 81 -9.68 -10.41 11.40
N THR A 82 -8.89 -9.44 11.85
CA THR A 82 -7.65 -9.01 11.18
C THR A 82 -6.60 -10.13 11.19
N GLN A 83 -6.47 -10.87 12.30
CA GLN A 83 -5.57 -12.02 12.41
C GLN A 83 -6.01 -13.19 11.52
N ALA A 84 -7.32 -13.50 11.49
CA ALA A 84 -7.88 -14.53 10.63
C ALA A 84 -7.58 -14.24 9.16
N GLN A 85 -7.75 -12.99 8.72
CA GLN A 85 -7.38 -12.56 7.37
C GLN A 85 -5.88 -12.73 7.08
N VAL A 86 -5.00 -12.46 8.05
CA VAL A 86 -3.56 -12.68 7.90
C VAL A 86 -3.23 -14.16 7.76
N LEU A 87 -3.91 -15.03 8.52
CA LEU A 87 -3.71 -16.48 8.47
C LEU A 87 -4.24 -17.08 7.17
N GLU A 88 -5.41 -16.65 6.70
CA GLU A 88 -5.96 -17.04 5.41
C GLU A 88 -5.00 -16.68 4.26
N LYS A 89 -4.41 -15.48 4.30
CA LYS A 89 -3.38 -15.04 3.34
C LYS A 89 -2.13 -15.91 3.40
N LYS A 90 -1.65 -16.26 4.61
CA LYS A 90 -0.51 -17.18 4.78
C LYS A 90 -0.83 -18.58 4.26
N ALA A 91 -2.01 -19.10 4.54
CA ALA A 91 -2.45 -20.41 4.08
C ALA A 91 -2.54 -20.47 2.55
N TYR A 92 -3.09 -19.43 1.93
CA TYR A 92 -3.13 -19.30 0.47
C TYR A 92 -1.71 -19.30 -0.14
N ALA A 93 -0.80 -18.49 0.39
CA ALA A 93 0.58 -18.42 -0.10
C ALA A 93 1.31 -19.78 0.02
N LEU A 94 1.14 -20.48 1.14
CA LEU A 94 1.72 -21.80 1.36
C LEU A 94 1.16 -22.84 0.38
N LEU A 95 -0.14 -22.78 0.07
CA LEU A 95 -0.78 -23.67 -0.91
C LEU A 95 -0.27 -23.43 -2.33
N GLU A 96 -0.11 -22.16 -2.75
CA GLU A 96 0.47 -21.83 -4.05
C GLU A 96 1.93 -22.28 -4.15
N GLY A 97 2.70 -22.11 -3.07
CA GLY A 97 4.06 -22.66 -2.96
C GLY A 97 4.12 -24.18 -3.12
N ALA A 98 3.24 -24.88 -2.44
CA ALA A 98 3.13 -26.33 -2.56
C ALA A 98 2.76 -26.76 -3.99
N LYS A 99 1.89 -26.03 -4.69
CA LYS A 99 1.56 -26.26 -6.10
C LYS A 99 2.76 -26.03 -7.01
N ALA A 100 3.49 -24.93 -6.84
CA ALA A 100 4.69 -24.62 -7.61
C ALA A 100 5.75 -25.71 -7.47
N LEU A 101 6.00 -26.17 -6.23
CA LEU A 101 6.90 -27.29 -5.95
C LEU A 101 6.43 -28.60 -6.60
N LYS A 102 5.14 -28.94 -6.51
CA LYS A 102 4.57 -30.13 -7.18
C LYS A 102 4.72 -30.08 -8.70
N ASN A 103 4.60 -28.90 -9.30
CA ASN A 103 4.80 -28.71 -10.74
C ASN A 103 6.26 -28.95 -11.14
N ILE A 104 7.22 -28.50 -10.32
CA ILE A 104 8.65 -28.76 -10.54
C ILE A 104 8.96 -30.24 -10.39
N THR A 105 8.49 -30.88 -9.32
CA THR A 105 8.71 -32.32 -9.10
C THR A 105 8.11 -33.15 -10.25
N SER A 106 6.95 -32.76 -10.76
CA SER A 106 6.33 -33.40 -11.94
C SER A 106 7.13 -33.17 -13.23
N ALA A 107 7.78 -32.01 -13.38
CA ALA A 107 8.63 -31.69 -14.53
C ALA A 107 9.99 -32.41 -14.49
N MET A 108 10.55 -32.64 -13.30
CA MET A 108 11.82 -33.38 -13.13
C MET A 108 11.71 -34.85 -13.56
N ASN A 109 10.53 -35.46 -13.52
CA ASN A 109 10.31 -36.81 -14.02
C ASN A 109 10.39 -36.95 -15.57
N LYS A 110 10.57 -35.85 -16.31
CA LYS A 110 10.62 -35.84 -17.80
C LYS A 110 11.97 -35.48 -18.41
N SER A 111 13.07 -35.47 -17.63
CA SER A 111 14.43 -35.16 -18.12
C SER A 111 14.56 -33.85 -18.91
N GLN A 112 13.76 -32.84 -18.56
CA GLN A 112 13.83 -31.51 -19.14
C GLN A 112 14.42 -30.52 -18.12
N PRO A 113 15.21 -29.52 -18.54
CA PRO A 113 15.73 -28.50 -17.65
C PRO A 113 14.59 -27.72 -16.98
N ILE A 114 14.79 -27.35 -15.70
CA ILE A 114 13.79 -26.65 -14.89
C ILE A 114 13.39 -25.35 -15.62
N PRO A 115 12.10 -25.15 -15.97
CA PRO A 115 11.65 -23.90 -16.56
C PRO A 115 11.95 -22.75 -15.60
N TRP A 116 12.70 -21.76 -16.04
CA TRP A 116 13.07 -20.58 -15.24
C TRP A 116 11.85 -19.88 -14.60
N LYS A 117 10.67 -19.98 -15.23
CA LYS A 117 9.38 -19.51 -14.69
C LYS A 117 8.96 -20.20 -13.37
N SER A 118 9.32 -21.46 -13.17
CA SER A 118 9.00 -22.21 -11.95
C SER A 118 9.92 -21.84 -10.78
N LEU A 119 11.18 -21.46 -11.08
CA LEU A 119 12.11 -20.87 -10.09
C LEU A 119 11.64 -19.47 -9.67
N ILE A 120 11.16 -18.66 -10.63
CA ILE A 120 10.54 -17.35 -10.35
C ILE A 120 9.30 -17.53 -9.48
N ALA A 121 8.39 -18.45 -9.80
CA ALA A 121 7.19 -18.68 -8.99
C ALA A 121 7.51 -19.11 -7.54
N LEU A 122 8.62 -19.84 -7.31
CA LEU A 122 9.08 -20.19 -5.96
C LEU A 122 9.65 -18.99 -5.20
N ILE A 123 10.39 -18.13 -5.89
CA ILE A 123 10.90 -16.86 -5.35
C ILE A 123 9.73 -15.92 -5.05
N GLU A 124 8.72 -15.86 -5.94
CA GLU A 124 7.49 -15.07 -5.78
C GLU A 124 6.58 -15.61 -4.68
N VAL A 125 6.48 -16.94 -4.49
CA VAL A 125 5.78 -17.57 -3.35
C VAL A 125 6.49 -17.25 -2.03
N TYR A 126 7.83 -17.31 -2.00
CA TYR A 126 8.62 -16.91 -0.83
C TYR A 126 8.45 -15.41 -0.55
N GLN A 127 8.38 -14.60 -1.62
CA GLN A 127 8.04 -13.19 -1.60
C GLN A 127 6.52 -12.92 -1.46
N MET A 128 5.63 -13.91 -1.46
CA MET A 128 4.19 -13.67 -1.26
C MET A 128 3.86 -13.57 0.23
N THR A 129 4.75 -14.08 1.09
CA THR A 129 4.78 -13.71 2.52
C THR A 129 5.33 -12.29 2.75
N VAL A 130 5.90 -11.67 1.70
CA VAL A 130 6.54 -10.35 1.72
C VAL A 130 6.21 -9.60 0.42
N LYS A 131 4.99 -9.04 0.27
CA LYS A 131 4.74 -7.68 -0.28
C LYS A 131 3.45 -7.49 -1.12
N LEU A 132 2.46 -6.77 -0.58
CA LEU A 132 2.14 -5.47 -1.19
C LEU A 132 3.47 -4.71 -1.12
N GLU A 133 4.00 -4.20 -2.24
CA GLU A 133 5.39 -3.70 -2.37
C GLU A 133 5.93 -2.89 -1.19
N HIS A 134 5.04 -2.29 -0.40
CA HIS A 134 5.36 -1.76 0.90
C HIS A 134 4.26 -2.02 1.94
N SER A 135 4.63 -2.25 3.21
CA SER A 135 3.66 -2.46 4.30
C SER A 135 2.67 -1.30 4.45
N TRP A 136 3.08 -0.10 4.04
CA TRP A 136 2.28 1.13 4.10
C TRP A 136 1.24 1.30 2.99
N VAL A 137 1.30 0.50 1.92
CA VAL A 137 0.35 0.63 0.81
C VAL A 137 -1.09 0.35 1.27
N LYS A 138 -1.27 -0.59 2.20
CA LYS A 138 -2.57 -0.88 2.83
C LYS A 138 -3.07 0.26 3.73
N ASP A 139 -2.16 1.10 4.21
CA ASP A 139 -2.47 2.18 5.14
C ASP A 139 -2.93 3.45 4.39
N ILE A 140 -2.64 3.54 3.09
CA ILE A 140 -3.04 4.68 2.25
C ILE A 140 -4.24 4.39 1.33
N PHE A 141 -4.50 3.13 0.97
CA PHE A 141 -5.54 2.75 0.01
C PHE A 141 -6.79 2.17 0.70
N THR A 142 -7.95 2.43 0.11
CA THR A 142 -9.21 1.78 0.49
C THR A 142 -9.25 0.33 0.01
N PRO A 143 -10.15 -0.51 0.52
CA PRO A 143 -10.31 -1.88 0.04
C PRO A 143 -10.59 -1.99 -1.47
N GLU A 144 -11.34 -1.05 -2.04
CA GLU A 144 -11.65 -0.97 -3.47
C GLU A 144 -10.36 -0.67 -4.27
N GLU A 145 -9.65 0.38 -3.89
CA GLU A 145 -8.38 0.79 -4.51
C GLU A 145 -7.29 -0.29 -4.39
N LEU A 146 -7.29 -1.07 -3.31
CA LEU A 146 -6.38 -2.21 -3.15
C LEU A 146 -6.68 -3.33 -4.16
N ARG A 147 -7.95 -3.55 -4.53
CA ARG A 147 -8.30 -4.50 -5.61
C ARG A 147 -7.83 -3.96 -6.95
N GLU A 148 -8.01 -2.68 -7.21
CA GLU A 148 -7.53 -2.03 -8.43
C GLU A 148 -5.99 -2.04 -8.52
N TYR A 149 -5.30 -1.79 -7.40
CA TYR A 149 -3.85 -1.87 -7.31
C TYR A 149 -3.34 -3.29 -7.55
N ALA A 150 -4.04 -4.31 -7.02
CA ALA A 150 -3.72 -5.71 -7.30
C ALA A 150 -3.94 -6.07 -8.79
N ALA A 151 -5.02 -5.57 -9.41
CA ALA A 151 -5.29 -5.74 -10.84
C ALA A 151 -4.21 -5.07 -11.70
N PHE A 152 -3.85 -3.82 -11.39
CA PHE A 152 -2.74 -3.10 -12.01
C PHE A 152 -1.45 -3.92 -11.94
N LYS A 153 -1.08 -4.45 -10.77
CA LYS A 153 0.14 -5.25 -10.61
C LYS A 153 0.13 -6.49 -11.50
N LYS A 154 -0.98 -7.22 -11.54
CA LYS A 154 -1.13 -8.40 -12.40
C LYS A 154 -0.98 -8.06 -13.88
N GLU A 155 -1.62 -6.98 -14.33
CA GLU A 155 -1.54 -6.51 -15.73
C GLU A 155 -0.13 -6.03 -16.10
N THR A 156 0.61 -5.47 -15.14
CA THR A 156 1.95 -4.90 -15.38
C THR A 156 3.07 -5.93 -15.27
N ASP A 157 2.94 -6.94 -14.39
CA ASP A 157 3.94 -7.99 -14.14
C ASP A 157 4.08 -9.00 -15.27
N GLU A 158 3.02 -9.23 -16.04
CA GLU A 158 3.06 -10.14 -17.19
C GLU A 158 3.79 -9.53 -18.41
N SER A 159 4.24 -8.27 -18.33
CA SER A 159 4.74 -7.50 -19.48
C SER A 159 6.24 -7.12 -19.37
N LYS A 160 6.90 -6.96 -20.53
CA LYS A 160 8.26 -6.37 -20.64
C LYS A 160 8.34 -4.92 -20.13
N GLN A 161 7.22 -4.30 -19.77
CA GLN A 161 7.12 -2.88 -19.41
C GLN A 161 7.67 -2.59 -18.02
N ARG A 162 7.56 -3.52 -17.06
CA ARG A 162 8.06 -3.33 -15.68
C ARG A 162 9.57 -3.15 -15.64
N ALA A 163 10.34 -4.07 -16.24
CA ALA A 163 11.80 -3.99 -16.27
C ALA A 163 12.31 -2.75 -17.02
N PHE A 164 11.60 -2.32 -18.07
CA PHE A 164 11.91 -1.10 -18.80
C PHE A 164 11.65 0.15 -17.94
N PHE A 165 10.52 0.18 -17.22
CA PHE A 165 10.18 1.24 -16.28
C PHE A 165 11.21 1.35 -15.15
N GLU A 166 11.61 0.24 -14.53
CA GLU A 166 12.61 0.24 -13.44
C GLU A 166 13.95 0.84 -13.89
N LYS A 167 14.41 0.50 -15.10
CA LYS A 167 15.62 1.10 -15.69
C LYS A 167 15.47 2.61 -15.90
N LYS A 168 14.36 3.04 -16.48
CA LYS A 168 14.09 4.48 -16.69
C LYS A 168 13.95 5.26 -15.39
N LEU A 169 13.26 4.69 -14.40
CA LEU A 169 13.10 5.31 -13.08
C LEU A 169 14.46 5.46 -12.39
N SER A 170 15.31 4.44 -12.44
CA SER A 170 16.68 4.53 -11.91
C SER A 170 17.49 5.63 -12.58
N TYR A 171 17.36 5.80 -13.90
CA TYR A 171 18.00 6.90 -14.63
C TYR A 171 17.48 8.27 -14.17
N LEU A 172 16.15 8.44 -14.07
CA LEU A 172 15.54 9.69 -13.62
C LEU A 172 15.93 10.06 -12.20
N ILE A 173 15.93 9.10 -11.27
CA ILE A 173 16.38 9.33 -9.89
C ILE A 173 17.83 9.82 -9.88
N HIS A 174 18.69 9.22 -10.71
CA HIS A 174 20.07 9.65 -10.84
C HIS A 174 20.18 11.06 -11.42
N GLU A 175 19.45 11.38 -12.49
CA GLU A 175 19.43 12.72 -13.09
C GLU A 175 18.94 13.80 -12.12
N VAL A 176 17.84 13.53 -11.41
CA VAL A 176 17.34 14.43 -10.36
C VAL A 176 18.38 14.60 -9.27
N GLY A 177 19.00 13.51 -8.81
CA GLY A 177 20.09 13.56 -7.83
C GLY A 177 21.24 14.47 -8.23
N ARG A 178 21.64 14.48 -9.51
CA ARG A 178 22.69 15.39 -10.02
C ARG A 178 22.25 16.85 -10.09
N ASN A 179 20.96 17.12 -10.18
CA ASN A 179 20.38 18.45 -10.36
C ASN A 179 19.71 19.03 -9.11
N LEU A 180 19.85 18.40 -7.93
CA LEU A 180 19.26 18.88 -6.67
C LEU A 180 19.64 20.32 -6.31
N HIS A 181 20.81 20.77 -6.74
CA HIS A 181 21.30 22.14 -6.54
C HIS A 181 20.64 23.19 -7.46
N ARG A 182 19.92 22.76 -8.50
CA ARG A 182 19.23 23.65 -9.44
C ARG A 182 17.80 23.90 -8.97
N ASP A 183 17.25 25.04 -9.38
CA ASP A 183 15.84 25.37 -9.13
C ASP A 183 14.93 24.35 -9.86
N PRO A 184 14.02 23.65 -9.15
CA PRO A 184 13.03 22.77 -9.78
C PRO A 184 12.11 23.47 -10.79
N SER A 185 11.96 24.79 -10.72
CA SER A 185 11.18 25.59 -11.67
C SER A 185 11.98 26.10 -12.87
N SER A 186 13.28 25.80 -12.93
CA SER A 186 14.12 26.11 -14.10
C SER A 186 13.74 25.25 -15.31
N GLU A 187 14.25 25.60 -16.50
CA GLU A 187 14.04 24.81 -17.73
C GLU A 187 14.44 23.32 -17.57
N ILE A 188 15.55 23.04 -16.88
CA ILE A 188 15.95 21.68 -16.55
C ILE A 188 14.98 21.01 -15.58
N GLY A 189 14.50 21.76 -14.60
CA GLY A 189 13.51 21.29 -13.64
C GLY A 189 12.19 20.93 -14.31
N ILE A 190 11.66 21.79 -15.18
CA ILE A 190 10.45 21.55 -15.97
C ILE A 190 10.63 20.32 -16.85
N ARG A 191 11.74 20.21 -17.60
CA ARG A 191 12.03 19.05 -18.45
C ARG A 191 12.09 17.73 -17.67
N LEU A 192 12.79 17.71 -16.53
CA LEU A 192 12.85 16.50 -15.69
C LEU A 192 11.48 16.17 -15.07
N GLY A 193 10.65 17.19 -14.80
CA GLY A 193 9.29 17.03 -14.31
C GLY A 193 8.38 16.39 -15.35
N GLU A 194 8.47 16.87 -16.60
CA GLU A 194 7.80 16.28 -17.76
C GLU A 194 8.22 14.81 -17.95
N GLU A 195 9.53 14.53 -18.00
CA GLU A 195 10.03 13.17 -18.17
C GLU A 195 9.55 12.25 -17.04
N CYS A 196 9.53 12.73 -15.79
CA CYS A 196 8.95 11.97 -14.68
C CYS A 196 7.47 11.67 -14.94
N MET A 197 6.66 12.67 -15.27
CA MET A 197 5.23 12.48 -15.51
C MET A 197 4.94 11.57 -16.69
N MET A 198 5.63 11.71 -17.81
CA MET A 198 5.47 10.85 -18.98
C MET A 198 5.79 9.39 -18.64
N ASN A 199 6.89 9.13 -17.94
CA ASN A 199 7.28 7.76 -17.60
C ASN A 199 6.31 7.12 -16.60
N ILE A 200 5.78 7.88 -15.65
CA ILE A 200 4.80 7.36 -14.71
C ILE A 200 3.42 7.18 -15.40
N ASN A 201 3.00 8.11 -16.27
CA ASN A 201 1.79 7.97 -17.08
C ASN A 201 1.85 6.75 -18.00
N GLN A 202 3.01 6.48 -18.59
CA GLN A 202 3.22 5.31 -19.43
C GLN A 202 3.02 3.99 -18.66
N LEU A 203 3.32 3.97 -17.36
CA LEU A 203 3.16 2.79 -16.52
C LEU A 203 1.70 2.61 -16.05
N TYR A 204 1.09 3.65 -15.48
CA TYR A 204 -0.25 3.54 -14.89
C TYR A 204 -1.38 3.66 -15.92
N GLY A 205 -1.11 4.29 -17.07
CA GLY A 205 -2.12 4.66 -18.05
C GLY A 205 -3.20 5.59 -17.45
N LYS A 206 -4.24 5.86 -18.25
CA LYS A 206 -5.39 6.67 -17.79
C LYS A 206 -6.20 5.94 -16.70
N LYS A 207 -6.27 4.60 -16.77
CA LYS A 207 -7.06 3.74 -15.87
C LYS A 207 -6.61 3.87 -14.41
N TYR A 208 -5.30 3.83 -14.14
CA TYR A 208 -4.76 3.78 -12.77
C TYR A 208 -4.10 5.08 -12.30
N ALA A 209 -4.32 6.20 -13.01
CA ALA A 209 -3.70 7.48 -12.68
C ALA A 209 -4.02 7.97 -11.24
N HIS A 210 -5.20 7.67 -10.73
CA HIS A 210 -5.59 8.02 -9.36
C HIS A 210 -4.77 7.25 -8.29
N LEU A 211 -4.46 5.97 -8.53
CA LEU A 211 -3.61 5.15 -7.65
C LEU A 211 -2.21 5.74 -7.56
N ARG A 212 -1.63 6.14 -8.70
CA ARG A 212 -0.33 6.83 -8.75
C ARG A 212 -0.34 8.07 -7.88
N THR A 213 -1.29 8.98 -8.11
CA THR A 213 -1.30 10.28 -7.43
C THR A 213 -1.40 10.08 -5.93
N LYS A 214 -2.27 9.17 -5.48
CA LYS A 214 -2.44 8.85 -4.06
C LYS A 214 -1.19 8.16 -3.47
N GLN A 215 -0.55 7.25 -4.21
CA GLN A 215 0.69 6.61 -3.80
C GLN A 215 1.83 7.62 -3.63
N PHE A 216 1.89 8.64 -4.49
CA PHE A 216 2.86 9.72 -4.38
C PHE A 216 2.55 10.64 -3.19
N GLU A 217 1.34 11.21 -3.12
CA GLU A 217 0.95 12.20 -2.11
C GLU A 217 0.88 11.62 -0.69
N LYS A 218 0.30 10.43 -0.53
CA LYS A 218 0.14 9.83 0.80
C LYS A 218 1.29 8.90 1.19
N GLY A 219 2.05 8.42 0.22
CA GLY A 219 3.20 7.53 0.41
C GLY A 219 4.53 8.29 0.37
N PHE A 220 5.08 8.43 -0.84
CA PHE A 220 6.45 8.92 -1.04
C PHE A 220 6.67 10.33 -0.48
N ALA A 221 5.73 11.25 -0.65
CA ALA A 221 5.84 12.61 -0.11
C ALA A 221 5.91 12.64 1.42
N ASN A 222 5.34 11.64 2.10
CA ASN A 222 5.40 11.47 3.56
C ASN A 222 6.58 10.60 4.03
N GLY A 223 7.54 10.31 3.14
CA GLY A 223 8.74 9.54 3.50
C GLY A 223 8.56 8.02 3.51
N LEU A 224 7.40 7.52 3.07
CA LEU A 224 7.10 6.09 3.07
C LEU A 224 7.72 5.42 1.83
N GLY A 225 8.35 4.26 2.01
CA GLY A 225 8.84 3.42 0.90
C GLY A 225 10.04 3.97 0.14
N LEU A 226 10.66 5.05 0.61
CA LEU A 226 11.74 5.73 -0.08
C LEU A 226 13.00 4.87 -0.25
N LYS A 227 13.45 4.25 0.86
CA LYS A 227 14.67 3.42 0.88
C LYS A 227 14.61 2.24 -0.10
N GLU A 228 13.44 1.63 -0.22
CA GLU A 228 13.21 0.47 -1.10
C GLU A 228 13.24 0.85 -2.58
N ARG A 229 13.10 2.14 -2.90
CA ARG A 229 13.13 2.71 -4.25
C ARG A 229 14.40 3.52 -4.53
N GLY A 230 15.37 3.54 -3.61
CA GLY A 230 16.57 4.36 -3.75
C GLY A 230 16.29 5.88 -3.74
N LEU A 231 15.16 6.29 -3.16
CA LEU A 231 14.74 7.67 -3.06
C LEU A 231 15.18 8.27 -1.72
N THR A 232 15.41 9.58 -1.72
CA THR A 232 15.55 10.41 -0.50
C THR A 232 14.40 11.40 -0.45
N SER A 233 14.06 11.91 0.75
CA SER A 233 13.02 12.94 0.90
C SER A 233 13.35 14.21 0.10
N GLU A 234 14.64 14.51 -0.05
CA GLU A 234 15.13 15.62 -0.86
C GLU A 234 14.83 15.42 -2.35
N ILE A 235 15.14 14.23 -2.89
CA ILE A 235 14.81 13.87 -4.28
C ILE A 235 13.31 13.93 -4.52
N VAL A 236 12.50 13.39 -3.60
CA VAL A 236 11.03 13.40 -3.75
C VAL A 236 10.47 14.82 -3.73
N ASN A 237 10.93 15.66 -2.80
CA ASN A 237 10.48 17.05 -2.71
C ASN A 237 10.90 17.86 -3.94
N TRP A 238 12.15 17.69 -4.40
CA TRP A 238 12.63 18.34 -5.62
C TRP A 238 11.81 17.91 -6.84
N MET A 239 11.60 16.60 -7.00
CA MET A 239 10.80 16.02 -8.09
C MET A 239 9.34 16.50 -8.03
N GLN A 240 8.74 16.58 -6.85
CA GLN A 240 7.39 17.12 -6.69
C GLN A 240 7.29 18.56 -7.20
N LYS A 241 8.21 19.43 -6.79
CA LYS A 241 8.25 20.83 -7.24
C LYS A 241 8.47 20.94 -8.74
N SER A 242 9.37 20.13 -9.29
CA SER A 242 9.66 20.07 -10.73
C SER A 242 8.44 19.60 -11.54
N ILE A 243 7.71 18.59 -11.08
CA ILE A 243 6.45 18.15 -11.68
C ILE A 243 5.38 19.25 -11.59
N SER A 244 5.26 19.93 -10.45
CA SER A 244 4.34 21.06 -10.30
C SER A 244 4.66 22.20 -11.26
N ALA A 245 5.95 22.56 -11.40
CA ALA A 245 6.40 23.59 -12.32
C ALA A 245 6.13 23.20 -13.78
N TYR A 246 6.35 21.94 -14.16
CA TYR A 246 5.97 21.41 -15.47
C TYR A 246 4.49 21.63 -15.76
N TRP A 247 3.60 21.16 -14.86
CA TRP A 247 2.17 21.33 -15.08
C TRP A 247 1.77 22.79 -15.17
N GLN A 248 2.30 23.63 -14.28
CA GLN A 248 2.00 25.06 -14.27
C GLN A 248 2.43 25.72 -15.59
N ALA A 249 3.63 25.43 -16.09
CA ALA A 249 4.10 25.92 -17.39
C ALA A 249 3.18 25.45 -18.53
N THR A 250 2.83 24.17 -18.57
CA THR A 250 1.94 23.62 -19.62
C THR A 250 0.54 24.26 -19.61
N PHE A 251 -0.04 24.47 -18.43
CA PHE A 251 -1.32 25.16 -18.32
C PHE A 251 -1.22 26.64 -18.70
N TYR A 252 -0.15 27.34 -18.33
CA TYR A 252 0.04 28.73 -18.74
C TYR A 252 0.21 28.88 -20.26
N GLU A 253 0.94 27.98 -20.92
CA GLU A 253 1.03 27.97 -22.37
C GLU A 253 -0.35 27.77 -23.02
N LEU A 254 -1.20 26.91 -22.46
CA LEU A 254 -2.58 26.81 -22.93
C LEU A 254 -3.35 28.11 -22.68
N ILE A 255 -3.31 28.65 -21.47
CA ILE A 255 -4.02 29.88 -21.07
C ILE A 255 -3.65 31.07 -21.96
N LYS A 256 -2.39 31.19 -22.41
CA LYS A 256 -1.98 32.24 -23.36
C LYS A 256 -2.76 32.21 -24.69
N THR A 257 -3.24 31.03 -25.10
CA THR A 257 -4.05 30.88 -26.32
C THR A 257 -5.54 31.16 -26.11
N PHE A 258 -5.96 31.48 -24.88
CA PHE A 258 -7.35 31.78 -24.56
C PHE A 258 -7.81 33.03 -25.34
N GLY A 259 -8.91 32.88 -26.10
CA GLY A 259 -9.41 33.93 -27.00
C GLY A 259 -8.74 33.97 -28.38
N GLU A 260 -7.59 33.32 -28.57
CA GLU A 260 -6.93 33.18 -29.88
C GLU A 260 -7.51 32.00 -30.69
N ILE A 261 -7.94 30.95 -29.99
CA ILE A 261 -8.55 29.74 -30.57
C ILE A 261 -10.04 29.65 -30.22
N PRO A 262 -10.86 28.90 -31.00
CA PRO A 262 -12.25 28.67 -30.66
C PRO A 262 -12.40 28.06 -29.26
N GLU A 263 -13.40 28.52 -28.49
CA GLU A 263 -13.64 28.09 -27.11
C GLU A 263 -13.77 26.56 -26.98
N LYS A 264 -14.40 25.92 -27.97
CA LYS A 264 -14.53 24.45 -28.02
C LYS A 264 -13.16 23.74 -28.06
N ASP A 265 -12.21 24.28 -28.82
CA ASP A 265 -10.88 23.71 -28.96
C ASP A 265 -10.05 23.94 -27.69
N PHE A 266 -10.18 25.13 -27.09
CA PHE A 266 -9.59 25.43 -25.79
C PHE A 266 -10.11 24.48 -24.71
N LEU A 267 -11.43 24.30 -24.61
CA LEU A 267 -12.07 23.38 -23.67
C LEU A 267 -11.57 21.94 -23.86
N SER A 268 -11.46 21.49 -25.12
CA SER A 268 -10.94 20.15 -25.42
C SER A 268 -9.52 19.97 -24.90
N ARG A 269 -8.62 20.92 -25.16
CA ARG A 269 -7.21 20.86 -24.69
C ARG A 269 -7.12 20.97 -23.17
N TRP A 270 -7.94 21.82 -22.56
CA TRP A 270 -8.01 21.96 -21.11
C TRP A 270 -8.39 20.64 -20.44
N ASN A 271 -9.45 20.00 -20.94
CA ASN A 271 -9.92 18.71 -20.42
C ASN A 271 -8.87 17.62 -20.60
N GLU A 272 -8.17 17.60 -21.74
CA GLU A 272 -7.07 16.65 -21.97
C GLU A 272 -5.94 16.82 -20.95
N LEU A 273 -5.48 18.06 -20.70
CA LEU A 273 -4.45 18.33 -19.69
C LEU A 273 -4.90 17.98 -18.26
N ILE A 274 -6.16 18.29 -17.93
CA ILE A 274 -6.75 17.94 -16.63
C ILE A 274 -6.80 16.42 -16.45
N ASP A 275 -7.23 15.68 -17.49
CA ASP A 275 -7.29 14.22 -17.47
C ASP A 275 -5.88 13.60 -17.38
N GLU A 276 -4.88 14.15 -18.06
CA GLU A 276 -3.50 13.67 -17.95
C GLU A 276 -2.89 13.91 -16.57
N ARG A 277 -3.19 15.05 -15.95
CA ARG A 277 -2.70 15.40 -14.61
C ARG A 277 -3.43 14.59 -13.52
N CYS A 278 -4.75 14.52 -13.57
CA CYS A 278 -5.59 14.05 -12.47
C CYS A 278 -6.21 12.66 -12.69
N GLY A 279 -6.24 12.16 -13.93
CA GLY A 279 -7.04 11.00 -14.29
C GLY A 279 -8.54 11.26 -14.05
N ASN A 280 -9.27 10.24 -13.57
CA ASN A 280 -10.71 10.33 -13.30
C ASN A 280 -11.06 10.85 -11.89
N ASN A 281 -10.08 11.32 -11.11
CA ASN A 281 -10.33 11.75 -9.73
C ASN A 281 -10.94 13.17 -9.69
N PHE A 282 -12.22 13.25 -9.34
CA PHE A 282 -12.98 14.50 -9.28
C PHE A 282 -12.39 15.52 -8.29
N GLU A 283 -12.04 15.11 -7.07
CA GLU A 283 -11.48 16.02 -6.06
C GLU A 283 -10.13 16.61 -6.49
N HIS A 284 -9.30 15.83 -7.18
CA HIS A 284 -8.04 16.33 -7.72
C HIS A 284 -8.29 17.33 -8.85
N LYS A 285 -9.23 17.06 -9.76
CA LYS A 285 -9.61 18.01 -10.81
C LYS A 285 -10.05 19.33 -10.18
N GLN A 286 -10.94 19.29 -9.19
CA GLN A 286 -11.43 20.48 -8.49
C GLN A 286 -10.29 21.29 -7.86
N ARG A 287 -9.35 20.65 -7.18
CA ARG A 287 -8.16 21.33 -6.63
C ARG A 287 -7.33 22.07 -7.68
N VAL A 288 -7.26 21.55 -8.90
CA VAL A 288 -6.56 22.23 -10.01
C VAL A 288 -7.32 23.48 -10.46
N TYR A 289 -8.65 23.42 -10.58
CA TYR A 289 -9.46 24.62 -10.88
C TYR A 289 -9.27 25.69 -9.79
N GLU A 290 -9.38 25.30 -8.51
CA GLU A 290 -9.20 26.22 -7.38
C GLU A 290 -7.80 26.84 -7.34
N GLN A 291 -6.76 26.10 -7.75
CA GLN A 291 -5.40 26.60 -7.85
C GLN A 291 -5.31 27.76 -8.86
N PHE A 292 -5.81 27.58 -10.08
CA PHE A 292 -5.73 28.61 -11.13
C PHE A 292 -6.65 29.81 -10.88
N LEU A 293 -7.79 29.60 -10.23
CA LEU A 293 -8.68 30.70 -9.83
C LEU A 293 -8.03 31.66 -8.81
N LYS A 294 -7.12 31.14 -7.97
CA LYS A 294 -6.38 31.92 -6.96
C LYS A 294 -5.04 32.46 -7.47
N ASP A 295 -4.68 32.18 -8.71
CA ASP A 295 -3.38 32.52 -9.26
C ASP A 295 -3.42 33.91 -9.92
N ASP A 296 -2.64 34.85 -9.39
CA ASP A 296 -2.60 36.24 -9.87
C ASP A 296 -2.07 36.37 -11.31
N ASN A 297 -1.36 35.35 -11.81
CA ASN A 297 -0.84 35.35 -13.18
C ASN A 297 -1.86 34.89 -14.22
N VAL A 298 -3.02 34.39 -13.79
CA VAL A 298 -4.11 33.99 -14.69
C VAL A 298 -5.02 35.19 -14.95
N PRO A 299 -5.28 35.57 -16.22
CA PRO A 299 -6.17 36.68 -16.55
C PRO A 299 -7.60 36.47 -16.01
N ASP A 300 -8.25 37.56 -15.62
CA ASP A 300 -9.60 37.52 -15.04
C ASP A 300 -10.64 36.89 -15.98
N GLU A 301 -10.54 37.14 -17.28
CA GLU A 301 -11.41 36.53 -18.30
C GLU A 301 -11.30 35.00 -18.32
N THR A 302 -10.08 34.47 -18.16
CA THR A 302 -9.86 33.03 -18.05
C THR A 302 -10.37 32.49 -16.71
N LYS A 303 -10.21 33.24 -15.61
CA LYS A 303 -10.76 32.86 -14.29
C LYS A 303 -12.28 32.77 -14.33
N ASP A 304 -12.95 33.73 -14.94
CA ASP A 304 -14.40 33.72 -15.09
C ASP A 304 -14.87 32.49 -15.89
N TRP A 305 -14.19 32.18 -16.99
CA TRP A 305 -14.46 30.97 -17.77
C TRP A 305 -14.25 29.67 -16.96
N LEU A 306 -13.15 29.57 -16.22
CA LEU A 306 -12.87 28.42 -15.35
C LEU A 306 -13.93 28.26 -14.25
N ASN A 307 -14.39 29.37 -13.67
CA ASN A 307 -15.42 29.38 -12.64
C ASN A 307 -16.76 28.88 -13.19
N HIS A 308 -17.15 29.32 -14.40
CA HIS A 308 -18.35 28.83 -15.08
C HIS A 308 -18.29 27.32 -15.36
N LEU A 309 -17.14 26.80 -15.81
CA LEU A 309 -16.97 25.36 -16.01
C LEU A 309 -17.08 24.56 -14.72
N MET A 310 -16.47 25.04 -13.64
CA MET A 310 -16.50 24.37 -12.34
C MET A 310 -17.93 24.28 -11.79
N ILE A 311 -18.72 25.36 -11.89
CA ILE A 311 -20.13 25.37 -11.49
C ILE A 311 -20.96 24.39 -12.33
N ASN A 312 -20.75 24.37 -13.65
CA ASN A 312 -21.47 23.46 -14.54
C ASN A 312 -21.11 21.99 -14.30
N ASN A 313 -19.84 21.68 -14.03
CA ASN A 313 -19.41 20.32 -13.71
C ASN A 313 -19.94 19.84 -12.35
N ASN A 314 -20.07 20.74 -11.36
CA ASN A 314 -20.67 20.41 -10.07
C ASN A 314 -22.18 20.12 -10.15
N ASN A 315 -22.88 20.70 -11.13
CA ASN A 315 -24.32 20.49 -11.33
C ASN A 315 -24.68 19.21 -12.09
N VAL A 316 -23.72 18.54 -12.76
CA VAL A 316 -23.95 17.30 -13.53
C VAL A 316 -23.64 16.04 -12.71
N GLY A 317 -23.04 16.18 -11.52
CA GLY A 317 -22.68 15.08 -10.62
C GLY A 317 -23.60 14.86 -9.42
N GLY A 318 -24.80 15.46 -9.41
CA GLY A 318 -25.81 15.34 -8.35
C GLY A 318 -26.82 14.22 -8.55
#